data_AF-A0A6A5VKU4-F1
#
_entry.id   AF-A0A6A5VKU4-F1
#
_cell.length_a   1.000
_cell.length_b   1.000
_cell.length_c   1.000
_cell.angle_alpha   90.00
_cell.angle_beta   90.00
_cell.angle_gamma   90.00
#
_symmetry.space_group_name_H-M   'P 1'
#
loop_
_entity.id
_entity.type
_entity.pdbx_description
1 polymer ?
#
loop_
_entity_poly.entity_id
_entity_poly.type
_entity_poly.pdbx_seq_one_letter_code
_entity_poly.pdbx_strand_id
1 'polypeptide(L)'
;MDLTPIKIRGKRKRPGTTKSNVQKAIEIASSRAKRAHLARKPTRAKKIEEIVMPTLPGLPQELLEMIFLYSMNISLPRASFTLGRNLSSKTVTLEFVLRSFFHTVDHKTNYRDRKTTSDSEIQSQLLACRFFTWDFFRSYVQKAHGTLIQQRGAIWKDASVQPPGLEAFDGLFPFKFTKITYLGFAEGFRIPEKLLRGPWTTDKAKLLYVLVSLNGELDWEGSMAGEIAKAGLRQAIEENNERAVAALAVLLGVAQMIDTSVLRKAVIECGCNINIVRQLLFNAQILHQSSPKASLDFHDPALWRWADTHEGKGVLLKNLLRKTDKFSLEFYLEGEEGARAKTVPFPYGGAKFDPRTAFDTDVGKEMLVRLYRTYGRKITASPRRRRHRNIEEEPHGEQQ
;
A
#
# COMPACT_ATOMS: atom_id res chain seq x y z
N MET A 1 4.00 46.22 -22.84
CA MET A 1 3.70 45.04 -22.01
C MET A 1 4.78 44.96 -20.95
N ASP A 2 4.60 45.70 -19.87
CA ASP A 2 5.65 45.87 -18.86
C ASP A 2 5.67 44.68 -17.90
N LEU A 3 6.83 44.02 -17.81
CA LEU A 3 7.04 42.89 -16.90
C LEU A 3 7.41 43.42 -15.50
N THR A 4 6.61 43.07 -14.50
CA THR A 4 6.82 43.48 -13.12
C THR A 4 8.04 42.80 -12.49
N PRO A 5 9.00 43.56 -11.93
CA PRO A 5 10.24 42.99 -11.40
C PRO A 5 10.05 42.36 -10.00
N ILE A 6 10.47 41.09 -9.88
CA ILE A 6 10.44 40.32 -8.63
C ILE A 6 11.55 40.79 -7.68
N LYS A 7 11.18 41.34 -6.51
CA LYS A 7 12.15 41.74 -5.47
C LYS A 7 12.47 40.59 -4.51
N ILE A 8 13.64 39.97 -4.70
CA ILE A 8 14.21 38.98 -3.79
C ILE A 8 14.79 39.70 -2.55
N ARG A 9 14.30 39.37 -1.34
CA ARG A 9 14.77 39.98 -0.08
C ARG A 9 15.99 39.23 0.48
N GLY A 10 17.17 39.87 0.43
CA GLY A 10 18.45 39.24 0.79
C GLY A 10 18.71 39.05 2.29
N LYS A 11 19.50 38.01 2.61
CA LYS A 11 20.20 37.83 3.91
C LYS A 11 21.49 38.67 3.94
N ARG A 12 21.76 39.36 5.06
CA ARG A 12 23.10 39.56 5.69
C ARG A 12 22.88 40.19 7.08
N LYS A 13 23.24 39.47 8.16
CA LYS A 13 24.49 39.55 8.93
C LYS A 13 24.78 40.96 9.53
N ARG A 14 24.74 41.03 10.86
CA ARG A 14 25.29 42.14 11.68
C ARG A 14 26.80 41.94 11.89
N PRO A 15 27.58 43.02 11.87
CA PRO A 15 28.40 43.47 13.00
C PRO A 15 27.93 44.88 13.42
N GLY A 16 28.39 45.53 14.49
CA GLY A 16 29.46 45.28 15.46
C GLY A 16 29.70 46.60 16.19
N THR A 17 29.95 46.56 17.49
CA THR A 17 29.89 47.75 18.37
C THR A 17 31.14 48.62 18.30
N THR A 18 30.99 49.95 18.19
CA THR A 18 32.02 50.91 18.62
C THR A 18 31.44 52.26 19.06
N LYS A 19 32.17 52.94 19.94
CA LYS A 19 31.78 54.15 20.68
C LYS A 19 32.36 55.41 20.00
N SER A 20 31.69 56.57 20.14
CA SER A 20 32.32 57.78 20.71
C SER A 20 31.32 58.93 20.94
N ASN A 21 31.56 59.70 22.01
CA ASN A 21 30.96 61.03 22.23
C ASN A 21 31.50 62.05 21.21
N VAL A 22 30.73 63.09 20.91
CA VAL A 22 31.15 64.51 21.05
C VAL A 22 29.93 65.36 21.44
N GLN A 23 30.10 66.28 22.39
CA GLN A 23 29.04 67.22 22.81
C GLN A 23 28.89 68.44 21.87
N LYS A 24 27.68 69.01 21.83
CA LYS A 24 27.35 70.45 22.00
C LYS A 24 25.86 70.64 21.68
N ALA A 25 25.10 71.60 22.21
CA ALA A 25 25.10 72.50 23.36
C ALA A 25 24.03 73.57 23.04
N ILE A 26 23.47 74.23 24.05
CA ILE A 26 22.59 75.42 23.97
C ILE A 26 21.13 75.16 23.48
N GLU A 27 20.06 75.84 23.93
CA GLU A 27 19.61 76.33 25.25
C GLU A 27 18.17 76.89 25.10
N ILE A 28 17.52 77.30 26.21
CA ILE A 28 16.36 78.20 26.32
C ILE A 28 14.93 77.60 26.15
N ALA A 29 14.21 77.61 27.30
CA ALA A 29 12.77 77.80 27.55
C ALA A 29 11.73 77.36 26.48
N SER A 30 10.67 76.59 26.80
CA SER A 30 9.92 76.46 28.06
C SER A 30 9.09 75.14 28.08
N SER A 31 8.28 74.76 29.07
CA SER A 31 7.72 75.51 30.20
C SER A 31 7.49 74.67 31.49
N ARG A 32 6.72 75.25 32.42
CA ARG A 32 6.48 74.87 33.82
C ARG A 32 5.21 74.04 34.02
N ALA A 33 5.32 72.82 34.56
CA ALA A 33 4.26 72.20 35.35
C ALA A 33 4.82 71.20 36.39
N LYS A 34 4.94 71.63 37.66
CA LYS A 34 5.23 70.72 38.79
C LYS A 34 3.93 70.07 39.28
N ARG A 35 3.89 68.75 39.40
CA ARG A 35 2.97 68.04 40.32
C ARG A 35 3.72 66.94 41.08
N ALA A 36 3.31 66.73 42.32
CA ALA A 36 4.16 66.17 43.37
C ALA A 36 4.03 64.65 43.54
N HIS A 37 4.98 64.12 44.32
CA HIS A 37 5.06 62.77 44.90
C HIS A 37 3.73 62.02 45.09
N LEU A 38 3.70 60.79 44.57
CA LEU A 38 3.16 59.64 45.30
C LEU A 38 4.10 58.44 45.11
N ALA A 39 4.86 58.11 46.15
CA ALA A 39 5.79 56.99 46.14
C ALA A 39 5.04 55.65 46.27
N ARG A 40 4.63 55.05 45.15
CA ARG A 40 4.17 53.65 45.14
C ARG A 40 5.37 52.73 45.35
N LYS A 41 5.51 52.19 46.56
CA LYS A 41 6.42 51.06 46.85
C LYS A 41 6.14 49.93 45.85
N PRO A 42 7.17 49.27 45.28
CA PRO A 42 6.95 48.10 44.44
C PRO A 42 6.42 46.96 45.32
N THR A 43 5.13 46.66 45.19
CA THR A 43 4.56 45.43 45.73
C THR A 43 5.29 44.26 45.08
N ARG A 44 6.02 43.46 45.86
CA ARG A 44 6.58 42.19 45.41
C ARG A 44 5.44 41.38 44.78
N ALA A 45 5.45 41.25 43.46
CA ALA A 45 4.59 40.29 42.79
C ALA A 45 4.92 38.93 43.38
N LYS A 46 3.94 38.28 44.02
CA LYS A 46 4.09 36.88 44.41
C LYS A 46 4.41 36.13 43.12
N LYS A 47 5.57 35.50 43.07
CA LYS A 47 5.96 34.59 41.99
C LYS A 47 4.99 33.41 42.10
N ILE A 48 3.88 33.48 41.37
CA ILE A 48 3.04 32.32 41.14
C ILE A 48 3.98 31.35 40.44
N GLU A 49 4.25 30.22 41.09
CA GLU A 49 4.87 29.10 40.41
C GLU A 49 3.84 28.64 39.39
N GLU A 50 4.01 29.08 38.15
CA GLU A 50 3.29 28.49 37.03
C GLU A 50 3.59 27.00 37.08
N ILE A 51 2.56 26.20 37.37
CA ILE A 51 2.61 24.76 37.22
C ILE A 51 2.73 24.54 35.72
N VAL A 52 3.97 24.53 35.23
CA VAL A 52 4.30 24.25 33.84
C VAL A 52 3.92 22.80 33.60
N MET A 53 2.67 22.57 33.21
CA MET A 53 2.23 21.24 32.81
C MET A 53 3.15 20.78 31.69
N PRO A 54 3.81 19.61 31.83
CA PRO A 54 4.71 19.12 30.80
C PRO A 54 3.91 18.93 29.52
N THR A 55 4.17 19.77 28.53
CA THR A 55 3.60 19.60 27.19
C THR A 55 3.99 18.22 26.66
N LEU A 56 3.13 17.60 25.84
CA LEU A 56 3.37 16.25 25.32
C LEU A 56 4.81 16.04 24.78
N PRO A 57 5.42 16.97 24.00
CA PRO A 57 6.81 16.81 23.53
C PRO A 57 7.91 16.91 24.59
N GLY A 58 7.59 17.37 25.80
CA GLY A 58 8.51 17.46 26.96
C GLY A 58 8.53 16.20 27.83
N LEU A 59 7.74 15.18 27.51
CA LEU A 59 7.80 13.89 28.20
C LEU A 59 9.04 13.08 27.77
N PRO A 60 9.59 12.22 28.66
CA PRO A 60 10.58 11.20 28.30
C PRO A 60 10.14 10.35 27.10
N GLN A 61 11.11 9.95 26.27
CA GLN A 61 10.84 9.17 25.05
C GLN A 61 10.03 7.90 25.34
N GLU A 62 10.38 7.14 26.38
CA GLU A 62 9.67 5.90 26.73
C GLU A 62 8.18 6.13 27.01
N LEU A 63 7.83 7.23 27.69
CA LEU A 63 6.43 7.58 27.95
C LEU A 63 5.71 8.01 26.66
N LEU A 64 6.39 8.73 25.76
CA LEU A 64 5.86 9.03 24.43
C LEU A 64 5.59 7.75 23.61
N GLU A 65 6.55 6.82 23.60
CA GLU A 65 6.43 5.53 22.90
C GLU A 65 5.29 4.69 23.48
N MET A 66 5.14 4.63 24.81
CA MET A 66 3.99 4.01 25.47
C MET A 66 2.67 4.67 25.07
N ILE A 67 2.54 6.00 25.20
CA ILE A 67 1.31 6.73 24.85
C ILE A 67 0.92 6.50 23.38
N PHE A 68 1.89 6.49 22.47
CA PHE A 68 1.66 6.19 21.05
C PHE A 68 1.17 4.75 20.83
N LEU A 69 1.83 3.76 21.44
CA LEU A 69 1.48 2.34 21.30
C LEU A 69 0.19 1.93 22.04
N TYR A 70 -0.23 2.70 23.05
CA TYR A 70 -1.54 2.53 23.73
C TYR A 70 -2.67 3.23 22.98
N SER A 71 -2.45 4.45 22.48
CA SER A 71 -3.48 5.20 21.73
C SER A 71 -3.71 4.67 20.32
N MET A 72 -2.75 3.92 19.75
CA MET A 72 -2.77 3.43 18.37
C MET A 72 -3.03 4.52 17.30
N ASN A 73 -2.78 5.79 17.65
CA ASN A 73 -3.15 6.93 16.82
C ASN A 73 -2.00 7.36 15.91
N ILE A 74 -2.06 6.96 14.64
CA ILE A 74 -1.09 7.30 13.59
C ILE A 74 -0.96 8.82 13.32
N SER A 75 -1.91 9.64 13.76
CA SER A 75 -1.84 11.10 13.65
C SER A 75 -0.86 11.72 14.66
N LEU A 76 -0.56 11.04 15.77
CA LEU A 76 0.31 11.56 16.84
C LEU A 76 1.76 11.83 16.37
N PRO A 77 2.47 10.91 15.68
CA PRO A 77 3.77 11.20 15.08
C PRO A 77 3.69 12.17 13.88
N ARG A 78 2.49 12.42 13.32
CA ARG A 78 2.27 13.39 12.23
C ARG A 78 1.98 14.81 12.74
N ALA A 79 1.56 14.96 14.00
CA ALA A 79 1.17 16.25 14.59
C ALA A 79 2.36 17.20 14.84
N SER A 80 3.58 16.67 15.02
CA SER A 80 4.79 17.48 15.13
C SER A 80 6.01 16.70 14.62
N PHE A 81 6.94 17.41 13.96
CA PHE A 81 8.22 16.83 13.53
C PHE A 81 9.05 16.29 14.71
N THR A 82 8.99 16.90 15.89
CA THR A 82 9.72 16.43 17.08
C THR A 82 9.15 15.11 17.61
N LEU A 83 7.82 15.02 17.74
CA LEU A 83 7.12 13.78 18.10
C LEU A 83 7.38 12.69 17.06
N GLY A 84 7.25 13.02 15.77
CA GLY A 84 7.54 12.12 14.67
C GLY A 84 8.97 11.55 14.72
N ARG A 85 9.98 12.39 14.97
CA ARG A 85 11.37 11.94 15.11
C ARG A 85 11.56 10.99 16.30
N ASN A 86 10.97 11.30 17.45
CA ASN A 86 11.12 10.48 18.66
C ASN A 86 10.38 9.13 18.55
N LEU A 87 9.24 9.10 17.86
CA LEU A 87 8.39 7.91 17.72
C LEU A 87 8.70 7.05 16.49
N SER A 88 9.53 7.53 15.55
CA SER A 88 9.92 6.77 14.35
C SER A 88 11.04 5.76 14.59
N SER A 89 11.25 5.31 15.83
CA SER A 89 12.24 4.27 16.12
C SER A 89 11.84 2.95 15.44
N LYS A 90 12.82 2.15 14.99
CA LYS A 90 12.54 0.89 14.28
C LYS A 90 11.72 -0.07 15.15
N THR A 91 11.98 -0.11 16.45
CA THR A 91 11.26 -0.96 17.41
C THR A 91 9.80 -0.54 17.54
N VAL A 92 9.53 0.76 17.73
CA VAL A 92 8.16 1.28 17.90
C VAL A 92 7.34 1.14 16.62
N THR A 93 7.92 1.46 15.47
CA THR A 93 7.22 1.31 14.18
C THR A 93 6.92 -0.16 13.86
N LEU A 94 7.84 -1.08 14.19
CA LEU A 94 7.62 -2.52 14.06
C LEU A 94 6.53 -3.03 15.01
N GLU A 95 6.54 -2.59 16.28
CA GLU A 95 5.54 -2.96 17.29
C GLU A 95 4.15 -2.39 16.96
N PHE A 96 4.07 -1.15 16.46
CA PHE A 96 2.81 -0.55 16.00
C PHE A 96 2.23 -1.36 14.84
N VAL A 97 3.05 -1.72 13.85
CA VAL A 97 2.62 -2.61 12.74
C VAL A 97 2.25 -4.01 13.26
N LEU A 98 2.97 -4.56 14.23
CA LEU A 98 2.61 -5.85 14.86
C LEU A 98 1.22 -5.77 15.52
N ARG A 99 0.90 -4.66 16.20
CA ARG A 99 -0.42 -4.41 16.80
C ARG A 99 -1.52 -4.22 15.75
N SER A 100 -1.27 -3.48 14.67
CA SER A 100 -2.26 -3.20 13.61
C SER A 100 -2.50 -4.36 12.63
N PHE A 101 -1.59 -5.34 12.55
CA PHE A 101 -1.68 -6.45 11.60
C PHE A 101 -1.70 -7.84 12.27
N PHE A 102 -0.75 -8.14 13.16
CA PHE A 102 -0.64 -9.48 13.74
C PHE A 102 -1.59 -9.69 14.92
N HIS A 103 -1.66 -8.73 15.86
CA HIS A 103 -2.50 -8.87 17.07
C HIS A 103 -4.02 -8.71 16.82
N THR A 104 -4.43 -8.32 15.61
CA THR A 104 -5.85 -8.21 15.23
C THR A 104 -6.48 -9.54 14.83
N VAL A 105 -5.70 -10.62 14.75
CA VAL A 105 -6.16 -11.99 14.52
C VAL A 105 -5.93 -12.80 15.79
N ASP A 106 -6.96 -13.51 16.26
CA ASP A 106 -6.78 -14.48 17.33
C ASP A 106 -6.02 -15.73 16.84
N HIS A 107 -4.77 -15.87 17.28
CA HIS A 107 -3.93 -17.03 16.94
C HIS A 107 -4.09 -18.21 17.92
N LYS A 108 -4.88 -18.07 19.00
CA LYS A 108 -5.11 -19.13 19.99
C LYS A 108 -6.29 -20.01 19.59
N THR A 109 -7.36 -19.42 19.06
CA THR A 109 -8.53 -20.17 18.57
C THR A 109 -8.26 -20.95 17.28
N ASN A 110 -9.12 -21.94 17.02
CA ASN A 110 -9.06 -22.76 15.82
C ASN A 110 -9.33 -21.92 14.57
N TYR A 111 -8.76 -22.30 13.42
CA TYR A 111 -8.70 -21.42 12.23
C TYR A 111 -10.07 -21.01 11.67
N ARG A 112 -11.13 -21.78 11.97
CA ARG A 112 -12.51 -21.51 11.54
C ARG A 112 -13.20 -20.42 12.34
N ASP A 113 -12.83 -20.28 13.62
CA ASP A 113 -13.55 -19.48 14.61
C ASP A 113 -12.76 -18.22 15.01
N ARG A 114 -11.66 -17.94 14.30
CA ARG A 114 -10.78 -16.79 14.59
C ARG A 114 -11.52 -15.47 14.44
N LYS A 115 -11.74 -14.80 15.58
CA LYS A 115 -12.13 -13.40 15.58
C LYS A 115 -11.01 -12.56 14.94
N THR A 116 -11.39 -11.79 13.93
CA THR A 116 -10.50 -10.82 13.26
C THR A 116 -11.04 -9.43 13.51
N THR A 117 -10.23 -8.56 14.11
CA THR A 117 -10.55 -7.15 14.43
C THR A 117 -9.65 -6.19 13.65
N SER A 118 -9.18 -6.60 12.47
CA SER A 118 -8.27 -5.81 11.63
C SER A 118 -8.98 -4.58 11.06
N ASP A 119 -8.31 -3.44 11.14
CA ASP A 119 -8.76 -2.17 10.55
C ASP A 119 -8.05 -1.97 9.20
N SER A 120 -8.81 -2.00 8.10
CA SER A 120 -8.26 -1.85 6.75
C SER A 120 -7.79 -0.42 6.46
N GLU A 121 -8.35 0.61 7.10
CA GLU A 121 -7.91 1.99 6.91
C GLU A 121 -6.56 2.22 7.57
N ILE A 122 -6.40 1.84 8.86
CA ILE A 122 -5.13 1.96 9.58
C ILE A 122 -4.02 1.17 8.87
N GLN A 123 -4.32 -0.06 8.41
CA GLN A 123 -3.36 -0.86 7.64
C GLN A 123 -2.98 -0.18 6.32
N SER A 124 -3.95 0.40 5.59
CA SER A 124 -3.69 1.16 4.35
C SER A 124 -2.79 2.38 4.60
N GLN A 125 -3.06 3.14 5.67
CA GLN A 125 -2.24 4.30 6.05
C GLN A 125 -0.81 3.89 6.44
N LEU A 126 -0.64 2.76 7.14
CA LEU A 126 0.69 2.21 7.47
C LEU A 126 1.46 1.73 6.24
N LEU A 127 0.79 1.05 5.30
CA LEU A 127 1.39 0.66 4.03
C LEU A 127 1.82 1.89 3.22
N ALA A 128 1.07 2.99 3.27
CA ALA A 128 1.42 4.25 2.63
C ALA A 128 2.64 4.96 3.27
N CYS A 129 2.92 4.75 4.56
CA CYS A 129 4.05 5.39 5.23
C CYS A 129 5.41 5.09 4.57
N ARG A 130 6.31 6.10 4.57
CA ARG A 130 7.61 6.02 3.88
C ARG A 130 8.53 4.90 4.39
N PHE A 131 8.43 4.53 5.67
CA PHE A 131 9.24 3.45 6.26
C PHE A 131 8.82 2.05 5.82
N PHE A 132 7.59 1.87 5.31
CA PHE A 132 7.10 0.55 4.91
C PHE A 132 7.68 0.16 3.54
N THR A 133 8.87 -0.43 3.59
CA THR A 133 9.64 -0.98 2.46
C THR A 133 9.61 -2.51 2.46
N TRP A 134 10.22 -3.13 1.45
CA TRP A 134 10.40 -4.58 1.42
C TRP A 134 11.18 -5.11 2.64
N ASP A 135 12.25 -4.43 3.04
CA ASP A 135 13.06 -4.84 4.20
C ASP A 135 12.31 -4.69 5.53
N PHE A 136 11.47 -3.66 5.63
CA PHE A 136 10.57 -3.51 6.76
C PHE A 136 9.52 -4.62 6.77
N PHE A 137 8.91 -4.95 5.62
CA PHE A 137 7.97 -6.06 5.50
C PHE A 137 8.62 -7.40 5.90
N ARG A 138 9.84 -7.70 5.44
CA ARG A 138 10.59 -8.90 5.86
C ARG A 138 10.85 -8.90 7.37
N SER A 139 11.24 -7.77 7.94
CA SER A 139 11.43 -7.61 9.40
C SER A 139 10.13 -7.87 10.17
N TYR A 140 8.99 -7.39 9.64
CA TYR A 140 7.67 -7.61 10.20
C TYR A 140 7.26 -9.09 10.14
N VAL A 141 7.40 -9.76 8.99
CA VAL A 141 7.12 -11.20 8.84
C VAL A 141 7.93 -12.03 9.84
N GLN A 142 9.23 -11.75 9.97
CA GLN A 142 10.11 -12.41 10.93
C GLN A 142 9.68 -12.18 12.39
N LYS A 143 9.31 -10.94 12.74
CA LYS A 143 8.81 -10.61 14.08
C LYS A 143 7.48 -11.30 14.39
N ALA A 144 6.53 -11.27 13.45
CA ALA A 144 5.23 -11.93 13.57
C ALA A 144 5.36 -13.45 13.72
N HIS A 145 6.26 -14.08 12.96
CA HIS A 145 6.60 -15.50 13.09
C HIS A 145 7.16 -15.84 14.49
N GLY A 146 8.14 -15.06 14.95
CA GLY A 146 8.70 -15.21 16.30
C GLY A 146 7.66 -15.03 17.42
N THR A 147 6.79 -14.02 17.30
CA THR A 147 5.70 -13.79 18.25
C THR A 147 4.67 -14.92 18.21
N LEU A 148 4.35 -15.50 17.05
CA LEU A 148 3.46 -16.66 16.95
C LEU A 148 4.01 -17.89 17.68
N ILE A 149 5.31 -18.18 17.49
CA ILE A 149 5.99 -19.29 18.17
C ILE A 149 5.98 -19.07 19.69
N GLN A 150 6.26 -17.85 20.15
CA GLN A 150 6.19 -17.48 21.57
C GLN A 150 4.78 -17.64 22.15
N GLN A 151 3.75 -17.18 21.43
CA GLN A 151 2.35 -17.25 21.90
C GLN A 151 1.78 -18.68 21.94
N ARG A 152 2.26 -19.59 21.09
CA ARG A 152 1.82 -20.99 21.04
C ARG A 152 2.65 -21.95 21.88
N GLY A 153 3.79 -21.50 22.42
CA GLY A 153 4.52 -22.18 23.49
C GLY A 153 5.05 -23.58 23.14
N ALA A 154 5.11 -24.46 24.13
CA ALA A 154 5.68 -25.81 23.99
C ALA A 154 4.94 -26.71 22.99
N ILE A 155 3.65 -26.45 22.73
CA ILE A 155 2.80 -27.24 21.81
C ILE A 155 3.41 -27.34 20.40
N TRP A 156 4.23 -26.36 20.00
CA TRP A 156 4.92 -26.33 18.70
C TRP A 156 6.42 -26.63 18.78
N LYS A 157 6.96 -26.93 19.97
CA LYS A 157 8.31 -27.49 20.12
C LYS A 157 8.34 -28.98 19.76
N ASP A 158 7.28 -29.70 20.11
CA ASP A 158 7.14 -31.14 19.87
C ASP A 158 6.40 -31.45 18.55
N ALA A 159 5.84 -30.44 17.88
CA ALA A 159 5.20 -30.58 16.58
C ALA A 159 6.26 -30.66 15.45
N SER A 160 6.20 -31.73 14.66
CA SER A 160 7.09 -31.96 13.50
C SER A 160 6.91 -30.98 12.34
N VAL A 161 5.91 -30.09 12.40
CA VAL A 161 5.59 -29.11 11.36
C VAL A 161 5.67 -27.70 11.95
N GLN A 162 6.75 -26.98 11.63
CA GLN A 162 6.90 -25.56 11.98
C GLN A 162 5.99 -24.68 11.09
N PRO A 163 5.53 -23.51 11.59
CA PRO A 163 4.70 -22.63 10.79
C PRO A 163 5.56 -21.94 9.73
N PRO A 164 5.08 -21.77 8.48
CA PRO A 164 5.87 -21.12 7.43
C PRO A 164 6.18 -19.67 7.78
N GLY A 165 7.47 -19.33 7.81
CA GLY A 165 8.02 -18.02 8.11
C GLY A 165 8.44 -17.24 6.87
N LEU A 166 9.65 -16.66 6.91
CA LEU A 166 10.16 -15.79 5.85
C LEU A 166 10.50 -16.56 4.56
N GLU A 167 10.95 -17.80 4.71
CA GLU A 167 11.31 -18.74 3.64
C GLU A 167 10.13 -19.11 2.70
N ALA A 168 8.88 -18.92 3.15
CA ALA A 168 7.72 -19.09 2.28
C ALA A 168 7.61 -17.98 1.20
N PHE A 169 8.30 -16.85 1.37
CA PHE A 169 8.44 -15.80 0.35
C PHE A 169 9.56 -16.08 -0.66
N ASP A 170 10.37 -17.14 -0.48
CA ASP A 170 11.44 -17.49 -1.42
C ASP A 170 10.88 -17.95 -2.77
N GLY A 171 11.39 -17.32 -3.84
CA GLY A 171 10.85 -17.41 -5.20
C GLY A 171 9.54 -16.65 -5.42
N LEU A 172 8.91 -16.12 -4.37
CA LEU A 172 7.63 -15.40 -4.39
C LEU A 172 6.51 -16.18 -5.06
N PHE A 173 6.32 -17.44 -4.65
CA PHE A 173 5.22 -18.28 -5.08
C PHE A 173 3.96 -18.04 -4.22
N PRO A 174 2.85 -17.51 -4.75
CA PRO A 174 1.67 -17.18 -3.96
C PRO A 174 1.11 -18.36 -3.16
N PHE A 175 1.08 -19.57 -3.75
CA PHE A 175 0.61 -20.77 -3.07
C PHE A 175 1.42 -21.17 -1.82
N LYS A 176 2.64 -20.61 -1.63
CA LYS A 176 3.42 -20.75 -0.40
C LYS A 176 3.01 -19.68 0.61
N PHE A 177 3.23 -18.40 0.30
CA PHE A 177 3.11 -17.33 1.30
C PHE A 177 1.66 -16.92 1.61
N THR A 178 0.68 -17.20 0.73
CA THR A 178 -0.75 -16.98 1.04
C THR A 178 -1.27 -17.94 2.13
N LYS A 179 -0.54 -19.02 2.44
CA LYS A 179 -0.85 -19.91 3.58
C LYS A 179 -0.48 -19.30 4.93
N ILE A 180 0.26 -18.19 4.95
CA ILE A 180 0.70 -17.48 6.17
C ILE A 180 -0.45 -16.62 6.71
N THR A 181 -1.49 -17.29 7.22
CA THR A 181 -2.72 -16.65 7.71
C THR A 181 -2.52 -15.74 8.92
N TYR A 182 -1.38 -15.84 9.61
CA TYR A 182 -1.14 -15.08 10.84
C TYR A 182 -0.72 -13.62 10.60
N LEU A 183 -0.43 -13.20 9.35
CA LEU A 183 -0.06 -11.82 9.04
C LEU A 183 -1.24 -10.82 9.14
N GLY A 184 -2.47 -11.30 9.26
CA GLY A 184 -3.66 -10.51 9.65
C GLY A 184 -3.96 -9.25 8.83
N PHE A 185 -3.53 -9.22 7.57
CA PHE A 185 -4.01 -8.26 6.56
C PHE A 185 -5.54 -8.25 6.55
N ALA A 186 -6.13 -7.07 6.70
CA ALA A 186 -7.57 -6.84 6.73
C ALA A 186 -8.19 -7.10 5.35
N GLU A 187 -9.46 -7.51 5.30
CA GLU A 187 -10.21 -7.46 4.06
C GLU A 187 -10.43 -5.99 3.64
N GLY A 188 -10.20 -5.65 2.37
CA GLY A 188 -10.34 -4.28 1.87
C GLY A 188 -9.17 -3.32 2.14
N PHE A 189 -7.98 -3.82 2.50
CA PHE A 189 -6.80 -2.93 2.62
C PHE A 189 -6.34 -2.44 1.23
N ARG A 190 -5.91 -1.19 1.16
CA ARG A 190 -5.60 -0.49 -0.10
C ARG A 190 -4.10 -0.50 -0.39
N ILE A 191 -3.73 -0.79 -1.63
CA ILE A 191 -2.37 -0.67 -2.15
C ILE A 191 -2.01 0.83 -2.24
N PRO A 192 -0.91 1.28 -1.60
CA PRO A 192 -0.56 2.69 -1.60
C PRO A 192 0.02 3.16 -2.94
N GLU A 193 -0.37 4.34 -3.40
CA GLU A 193 0.04 4.94 -4.68
C GLU A 193 1.56 4.94 -4.92
N LYS A 194 2.37 5.05 -3.86
CA LYS A 194 3.84 4.98 -3.94
C LYS A 194 4.36 3.69 -4.59
N LEU A 195 3.58 2.60 -4.55
CA LEU A 195 3.89 1.30 -5.13
C LEU A 195 3.29 1.10 -6.52
N LEU A 196 2.40 1.99 -7.00
CA LEU A 196 1.64 1.81 -8.24
C LEU A 196 2.31 2.40 -9.49
N ARG A 197 3.29 3.29 -9.33
CA ARG A 197 4.10 3.89 -10.41
C ARG A 197 5.57 3.52 -10.27
N GLY A 198 6.39 3.66 -11.31
CA GLY A 198 7.84 3.42 -11.22
C GLY A 198 8.61 4.54 -10.48
N PRO A 199 9.95 4.58 -10.59
CA PRO A 199 10.80 3.54 -11.20
C PRO A 199 10.64 2.20 -10.47
N TRP A 200 10.76 1.10 -11.21
CA TRP A 200 10.46 -0.25 -10.74
C TRP A 200 11.69 -0.98 -10.21
N THR A 201 12.14 -0.57 -9.02
CA THR A 201 13.17 -1.33 -8.31
C THR A 201 12.67 -2.74 -7.98
N THR A 202 13.60 -3.71 -7.97
CA THR A 202 13.31 -5.12 -7.66
C THR A 202 12.44 -5.27 -6.42
N ASP A 203 12.84 -4.64 -5.30
CA ASP A 203 12.17 -4.79 -4.02
C ASP A 203 10.80 -4.09 -3.95
N LYS A 204 10.60 -3.02 -4.72
CA LYS A 204 9.28 -2.40 -4.89
C LYS A 204 8.33 -3.34 -5.64
N ALA A 205 8.80 -3.98 -6.71
CA ALA A 205 8.02 -4.97 -7.44
C ALA A 205 7.72 -6.22 -6.60
N LYS A 206 8.66 -6.68 -5.75
CA LYS A 206 8.41 -7.77 -4.76
C LYS A 206 7.30 -7.38 -3.78
N LEU A 207 7.40 -6.19 -3.17
CA LEU A 207 6.42 -5.73 -2.18
C LEU A 207 5.03 -5.56 -2.79
N LEU A 208 4.92 -4.91 -3.95
CA LEU A 208 3.64 -4.77 -4.67
C LEU A 208 3.02 -6.14 -4.95
N TYR A 209 3.79 -7.06 -5.54
CA TYR A 209 3.33 -8.39 -5.90
C TYR A 209 2.83 -9.19 -4.69
N VAL A 210 3.53 -9.13 -3.56
CA VAL A 210 3.10 -9.78 -2.31
C VAL A 210 1.80 -9.18 -1.79
N LEU A 211 1.68 -7.85 -1.75
CA LEU A 211 0.46 -7.20 -1.24
C LEU A 211 -0.76 -7.50 -2.13
N VAL A 212 -0.62 -7.51 -3.46
CA VAL A 212 -1.69 -7.93 -4.39
C VAL A 212 -2.09 -9.39 -4.16
N SER A 213 -1.10 -10.27 -4.01
CA SER A 213 -1.33 -11.70 -3.73
C SER A 213 -1.94 -11.96 -2.34
N LEU A 214 -1.81 -11.01 -1.41
CA LEU A 214 -2.46 -11.00 -0.09
C LEU A 214 -3.82 -10.29 -0.09
N ASN A 215 -4.40 -10.05 -1.28
CA ASN A 215 -5.72 -9.44 -1.50
C ASN A 215 -5.79 -7.91 -1.30
N GLY A 216 -4.68 -7.20 -1.48
CA GLY A 216 -4.70 -5.73 -1.47
C GLY A 216 -5.40 -5.13 -2.67
N GLU A 217 -6.16 -4.05 -2.44
CA GLU A 217 -7.12 -3.48 -3.39
C GLU A 217 -6.70 -2.09 -3.91
N LEU A 218 -7.30 -1.61 -5.00
CA LEU A 218 -7.14 -0.23 -5.48
C LEU A 218 -8.32 0.64 -5.02
N ASP A 219 -8.04 1.88 -4.62
CA ASP A 219 -9.10 2.86 -4.36
C ASP A 219 -9.54 3.56 -5.65
N TRP A 220 -10.55 2.98 -6.29
CA TRP A 220 -11.11 3.48 -7.56
C TRP A 220 -12.01 4.70 -7.43
N GLU A 221 -12.69 4.86 -6.28
CA GLU A 221 -13.70 5.91 -6.09
C GLU A 221 -13.11 7.13 -5.36
N GLY A 222 -12.18 6.92 -4.42
CA GLY A 222 -11.65 7.97 -3.54
C GLY A 222 -10.29 8.57 -3.94
N SER A 223 -9.64 8.07 -5.01
CA SER A 223 -8.27 8.45 -5.33
C SER A 223 -7.93 8.37 -6.83
N MET A 224 -6.73 8.83 -7.20
CA MET A 224 -6.18 8.64 -8.54
C MET A 224 -5.44 7.30 -8.72
N ALA A 225 -5.51 6.39 -7.74
CA ALA A 225 -4.74 5.13 -7.74
C ALA A 225 -4.96 4.28 -9.00
N GLY A 226 -6.17 4.27 -9.58
CA GLY A 226 -6.45 3.58 -10.85
C GLY A 226 -5.66 4.13 -12.04
N GLU A 227 -5.64 5.46 -12.22
CA GLU A 227 -4.86 6.12 -13.28
C GLU A 227 -3.35 6.01 -13.03
N ILE A 228 -2.92 6.13 -11.77
CA ILE A 228 -1.51 5.94 -11.37
C ILE A 228 -1.07 4.50 -11.69
N ALA A 229 -1.91 3.50 -11.42
CA ALA A 229 -1.66 2.10 -11.77
C ALA A 229 -1.64 1.90 -13.30
N LYS A 230 -2.52 2.54 -14.07
CA LYS A 230 -2.53 2.46 -15.54
C LYS A 230 -1.27 3.07 -16.16
N ALA A 231 -0.83 4.22 -15.66
CA ALA A 231 0.46 4.83 -16.04
C ALA A 231 1.64 3.95 -15.62
N GLY A 232 1.61 3.43 -14.39
CA GLY A 232 2.64 2.55 -13.86
C GLY A 232 2.77 1.21 -14.59
N LEU A 233 1.67 0.64 -15.10
CA LEU A 233 1.70 -0.57 -15.92
C LEU A 233 2.44 -0.30 -17.25
N ARG A 234 2.17 0.83 -17.91
CA ARG A 234 2.89 1.23 -19.13
C ARG A 234 4.39 1.37 -18.87
N GLN A 235 4.76 2.01 -17.76
CA GLN A 235 6.15 2.12 -17.32
C GLN A 235 6.77 0.75 -16.95
N ALA A 236 6.00 -0.17 -16.36
CA ALA A 236 6.49 -1.52 -16.03
C ALA A 236 6.77 -2.36 -17.28
N ILE A 237 5.99 -2.15 -18.34
CA ILE A 237 6.21 -2.77 -19.66
C ILE A 237 7.47 -2.18 -20.31
N GLU A 238 7.66 -0.86 -20.28
CA GLU A 238 8.85 -0.16 -20.79
C GLU A 238 10.14 -0.59 -20.06
N GLU A 239 10.11 -0.66 -18.72
CA GLU A 239 11.21 -1.12 -17.88
C GLU A 239 11.37 -2.67 -17.89
N ASN A 240 10.57 -3.39 -18.69
CA ASN A 240 10.56 -4.84 -18.82
C ASN A 240 10.41 -5.59 -17.46
N ASN A 241 9.75 -4.96 -16.49
CA ASN A 241 9.61 -5.48 -15.12
C ASN A 241 8.38 -6.41 -15.01
N GLU A 242 8.60 -7.66 -15.38
CA GLU A 242 7.55 -8.70 -15.41
C GLU A 242 6.76 -8.83 -14.10
N ARG A 243 7.40 -8.65 -12.94
CA ARG A 243 6.71 -8.79 -11.63
C ARG A 243 5.79 -7.60 -11.33
N ALA A 244 6.19 -6.38 -11.70
CA ALA A 244 5.31 -5.22 -11.62
C ALA A 244 4.14 -5.34 -12.60
N VAL A 245 4.40 -5.82 -13.83
CA VAL A 245 3.34 -6.14 -14.81
C VAL A 245 2.36 -7.17 -14.25
N ALA A 246 2.82 -8.30 -13.74
CA ALA A 246 1.95 -9.36 -13.22
C ALA A 246 1.03 -8.86 -12.08
N ALA A 247 1.55 -8.02 -11.18
CA ALA A 247 0.77 -7.44 -10.09
C ALA A 247 -0.24 -6.38 -10.57
N LEU A 248 0.18 -5.46 -11.45
CA LEU A 248 -0.68 -4.38 -11.96
C LEU A 248 -1.72 -4.87 -12.97
N ALA A 249 -1.37 -5.86 -13.80
CA ALA A 249 -2.32 -6.47 -14.75
C ALA A 249 -3.51 -7.10 -14.01
N VAL A 250 -3.27 -7.73 -12.86
CA VAL A 250 -4.34 -8.27 -12.00
C VAL A 250 -5.19 -7.16 -11.39
N LEU A 251 -4.57 -6.14 -10.81
CA LEU A 251 -5.30 -5.01 -10.21
C LEU A 251 -6.15 -4.24 -11.24
N LEU A 252 -5.62 -3.99 -12.44
CA LEU A 252 -6.31 -3.28 -13.53
C LEU A 252 -7.29 -4.19 -14.30
N GLY A 253 -6.99 -5.49 -14.37
CA GLY A 253 -7.83 -6.54 -14.96
C GLY A 253 -9.07 -6.85 -14.11
N VAL A 254 -9.08 -6.46 -12.84
CA VAL A 254 -10.32 -6.41 -12.04
C VAL A 254 -11.28 -5.33 -12.54
N ALA A 255 -10.77 -4.17 -12.98
CA ALA A 255 -11.58 -3.02 -13.41
C ALA A 255 -11.74 -2.90 -14.94
N GLN A 256 -11.33 -3.91 -15.70
CA GLN A 256 -11.42 -3.93 -17.18
C GLN A 256 -10.59 -2.84 -17.90
N MET A 257 -9.49 -2.40 -17.30
CA MET A 257 -8.69 -1.25 -17.80
C MET A 257 -7.51 -1.64 -18.71
N ILE A 258 -7.36 -2.92 -19.07
CA ILE A 258 -6.39 -3.40 -20.06
C ILE A 258 -7.04 -3.31 -21.45
N ASP A 259 -6.54 -2.40 -22.29
CA ASP A 259 -7.03 -2.12 -23.63
C ASP A 259 -6.03 -2.54 -24.72
N THR A 260 -6.45 -2.50 -25.99
CA THR A 260 -5.58 -2.82 -27.15
C THR A 260 -4.33 -1.92 -27.21
N SER A 261 -4.36 -0.70 -26.65
CA SER A 261 -3.18 0.19 -26.63
C SER A 261 -2.06 -0.37 -25.74
N VAL A 262 -2.41 -0.99 -24.60
CA VAL A 262 -1.45 -1.65 -23.70
C VAL A 262 -0.81 -2.86 -24.39
N LEU A 263 -1.59 -3.66 -25.13
CA LEU A 263 -1.06 -4.80 -25.89
C LEU A 263 -0.15 -4.34 -27.04
N ARG A 264 -0.57 -3.35 -27.84
CA ARG A 264 0.25 -2.74 -28.89
C ARG A 264 1.59 -2.22 -28.35
N LYS A 265 1.58 -1.52 -27.22
CA LYS A 265 2.79 -1.03 -26.57
C LYS A 265 3.73 -2.17 -26.16
N ALA A 266 3.21 -3.20 -25.48
CA ALA A 266 4.01 -4.34 -25.04
C ALA A 266 4.65 -5.13 -26.20
N VAL A 267 3.95 -5.25 -27.33
CA VAL A 267 4.43 -5.99 -28.50
C VAL A 267 5.33 -5.14 -29.40
N ILE A 268 4.84 -3.99 -29.85
CA ILE A 268 5.43 -3.21 -30.94
C ILE A 268 6.51 -2.26 -30.41
N GLU A 269 6.23 -1.50 -29.35
CA GLU A 269 7.17 -0.50 -28.80
C GLU A 269 8.23 -1.15 -27.90
N CYS A 270 7.86 -2.17 -27.12
CA CYS A 270 8.71 -2.75 -26.08
C CYS A 270 9.31 -4.13 -26.46
N GLY A 271 9.37 -4.46 -27.75
CA GLY A 271 10.11 -5.63 -28.26
C GLY A 271 9.52 -7.02 -27.97
N CYS A 272 8.25 -7.07 -27.55
CA CYS A 272 7.48 -8.28 -27.30
C CYS A 272 8.20 -9.27 -26.36
N ASN A 273 8.25 -8.95 -25.06
CA ASN A 273 8.56 -9.95 -24.04
C ASN A 273 7.33 -10.88 -23.89
N ILE A 274 7.48 -12.12 -24.35
CA ILE A 274 6.42 -13.14 -24.34
C ILE A 274 5.85 -13.38 -22.93
N ASN A 275 6.65 -13.27 -21.86
CA ASN A 275 6.11 -13.41 -20.50
C ASN A 275 5.19 -12.24 -20.14
N ILE A 276 5.62 -11.00 -20.36
CA ILE A 276 4.79 -9.80 -20.12
C ILE A 276 3.50 -9.85 -20.93
N VAL A 277 3.61 -10.20 -22.22
CA VAL A 277 2.45 -10.33 -23.12
C VAL A 277 1.52 -11.45 -22.66
N ARG A 278 2.06 -12.60 -22.21
CA ARG A 278 1.27 -13.69 -21.62
C ARG A 278 0.52 -13.27 -20.36
N GLN A 279 1.16 -12.54 -19.44
CA GLN A 279 0.49 -12.00 -18.24
C GLN A 279 -0.68 -11.07 -18.62
N LEU A 280 -0.45 -10.15 -19.57
CA LEU A 280 -1.47 -9.22 -20.06
C LEU A 280 -2.63 -9.96 -20.75
N LEU A 281 -2.34 -10.89 -21.66
CA LEU A 281 -3.35 -11.66 -22.39
C LEU A 281 -4.14 -12.60 -21.46
N PHE A 282 -3.49 -13.23 -20.48
CA PHE A 282 -4.17 -14.09 -19.51
C PHE A 282 -5.19 -13.33 -18.65
N ASN A 283 -4.93 -12.05 -18.35
CA ASN A 283 -5.92 -11.15 -17.76
C ASN A 283 -6.98 -10.75 -18.79
N ALA A 284 -6.57 -10.44 -20.03
CA ALA A 284 -7.43 -9.93 -21.09
C ALA A 284 -8.51 -10.93 -21.57
N GLN A 285 -8.26 -12.25 -21.60
CA GLN A 285 -9.32 -13.24 -21.92
C GLN A 285 -10.51 -13.16 -20.96
N ILE A 286 -10.25 -12.85 -19.68
CA ILE A 286 -11.27 -12.72 -18.64
C ILE A 286 -12.13 -11.47 -18.88
N LEU A 287 -11.50 -10.41 -19.40
CA LEU A 287 -12.15 -9.15 -19.75
C LEU A 287 -13.01 -9.23 -20.99
N HIS A 288 -12.57 -9.96 -22.01
CA HIS A 288 -13.22 -9.99 -23.33
C HIS A 288 -14.71 -10.35 -23.28
N GLN A 289 -15.13 -11.20 -22.32
CA GLN A 289 -16.54 -11.58 -22.13
C GLN A 289 -17.42 -10.48 -21.48
N SER A 290 -16.82 -9.50 -20.80
CA SER A 290 -17.55 -8.50 -19.99
C SER A 290 -17.30 -7.04 -20.43
N SER A 291 -16.29 -6.81 -21.28
CA SER A 291 -15.90 -5.48 -21.76
C SER A 291 -16.58 -5.15 -23.11
N PRO A 292 -16.82 -3.87 -23.46
CA PRO A 292 -17.27 -3.51 -24.79
C PRO A 292 -16.26 -3.96 -25.85
N LYS A 293 -16.73 -4.58 -26.94
CA LYS A 293 -15.88 -5.10 -28.05
C LYS A 293 -14.92 -4.07 -28.67
N ALA A 294 -15.15 -2.77 -28.45
CA ALA A 294 -14.29 -1.69 -28.91
C ALA A 294 -13.03 -1.45 -28.04
N SER A 295 -12.96 -2.02 -26.82
CA SER A 295 -11.85 -1.77 -25.88
C SER A 295 -10.64 -2.67 -26.09
N LEU A 296 -10.87 -3.88 -26.58
CA LEU A 296 -9.90 -4.97 -26.62
C LEU A 296 -10.13 -5.82 -27.88
N ASP A 297 -9.16 -5.79 -28.78
CA ASP A 297 -9.20 -6.46 -30.08
C ASP A 297 -7.99 -7.39 -30.23
N PHE A 298 -8.24 -8.70 -30.27
CA PHE A 298 -7.20 -9.72 -30.50
C PHE A 298 -6.86 -9.93 -31.97
N HIS A 299 -7.67 -9.36 -32.89
CA HIS A 299 -7.47 -9.36 -34.34
C HIS A 299 -6.86 -8.07 -34.87
N ASP A 300 -6.37 -7.21 -33.96
CA ASP A 300 -5.77 -5.92 -34.25
C ASP A 300 -4.74 -5.98 -35.41
N PRO A 301 -4.97 -5.28 -36.53
CA PRO A 301 -4.11 -5.40 -37.71
C PRO A 301 -2.65 -5.00 -37.49
N ALA A 302 -2.33 -4.16 -36.50
CA ALA A 302 -0.95 -3.79 -36.20
C ALA A 302 -0.23 -4.90 -35.43
N LEU A 303 -0.89 -5.54 -34.46
CA LEU A 303 -0.37 -6.73 -33.78
C LEU A 303 -0.11 -7.88 -34.76
N TRP A 304 -1.04 -8.14 -35.67
CA TRP A 304 -0.89 -9.21 -36.65
C TRP A 304 0.22 -8.94 -37.67
N ARG A 305 0.32 -7.73 -38.23
CA ARG A 305 1.44 -7.34 -39.12
C ARG A 305 2.79 -7.41 -38.42
N TRP A 306 2.88 -7.02 -37.15
CA TRP A 306 4.09 -7.20 -36.35
C TRP A 306 4.43 -8.69 -36.22
N ALA A 307 3.43 -9.54 -36.00
CA ALA A 307 3.60 -10.98 -35.89
C ALA A 307 3.83 -11.71 -37.24
N ASP A 308 3.53 -11.08 -38.39
CA ASP A 308 3.91 -11.55 -39.72
C ASP A 308 5.39 -11.26 -40.03
N THR A 309 5.92 -10.15 -39.50
CA THR A 309 7.29 -9.67 -39.77
C THR A 309 8.36 -10.21 -38.82
N HIS A 310 7.97 -10.93 -37.75
CA HIS A 310 8.90 -11.46 -36.74
C HIS A 310 8.83 -13.00 -36.63
N GLU A 311 9.84 -13.68 -37.16
CA GLU A 311 9.97 -15.14 -37.06
C GLU A 311 10.05 -15.63 -35.60
N GLY A 312 9.50 -16.82 -35.34
CA GLY A 312 9.43 -17.43 -34.00
C GLY A 312 8.49 -16.68 -33.04
N LYS A 313 8.88 -15.48 -32.59
CA LYS A 313 8.08 -14.65 -31.66
C LYS A 313 6.68 -14.32 -32.22
N GLY A 314 6.57 -14.01 -33.51
CA GLY A 314 5.29 -13.71 -34.16
C GLY A 314 4.36 -14.92 -34.23
N VAL A 315 4.91 -16.12 -34.47
CA VAL A 315 4.15 -17.38 -34.44
C VAL A 315 3.60 -17.65 -33.02
N LEU A 316 4.44 -17.48 -31.99
CA LEU A 316 4.01 -17.58 -30.60
C LEU A 316 2.93 -16.55 -30.26
N LEU A 317 3.12 -15.28 -30.66
CA LEU A 317 2.14 -14.21 -30.42
C LEU A 317 0.78 -14.51 -31.07
N LYS A 318 0.74 -14.94 -32.34
CA LYS A 318 -0.51 -15.36 -33.02
C LYS A 318 -1.20 -16.50 -32.29
N ASN A 319 -0.45 -17.48 -31.81
CA ASN A 319 -0.99 -18.61 -31.06
C ASN A 319 -1.55 -18.16 -29.69
N LEU A 320 -0.87 -17.25 -28.99
CA LEU A 320 -1.36 -16.65 -27.75
C LEU A 320 -2.65 -15.85 -27.99
N LEU A 321 -2.68 -14.96 -28.99
CA LEU A 321 -3.87 -14.18 -29.34
C LEU A 321 -5.08 -15.08 -29.67
N ARG A 322 -4.88 -16.12 -30.50
CA ARG A 322 -5.90 -17.12 -30.84
C ARG A 322 -6.41 -17.92 -29.63
N LYS A 323 -5.53 -18.30 -28.69
CA LYS A 323 -5.93 -18.96 -27.43
C LYS A 323 -6.67 -17.99 -26.50
N THR A 324 -6.28 -16.72 -26.49
CA THR A 324 -6.91 -15.67 -25.65
C THR A 324 -8.35 -15.39 -26.08
N ASP A 325 -8.58 -15.21 -27.38
CA ASP A 325 -9.92 -15.00 -27.96
C ASP A 325 -10.89 -16.15 -27.61
N LYS A 326 -10.41 -17.39 -27.71
CA LYS A 326 -11.17 -18.62 -27.39
C LYS A 326 -11.35 -18.89 -25.89
N PHE A 327 -10.78 -18.07 -25.00
CA PHE A 327 -10.69 -18.34 -23.56
C PHE A 327 -10.12 -19.75 -23.32
N SER A 328 -8.96 -20.02 -23.90
CA SER A 328 -8.17 -21.26 -23.73
C SER A 328 -6.67 -20.96 -23.55
N LEU A 329 -6.32 -19.74 -23.14
CA LEU A 329 -4.94 -19.40 -22.81
C LEU A 329 -4.64 -19.87 -21.38
N GLU A 330 -3.85 -20.93 -21.28
CA GLU A 330 -3.24 -21.40 -20.04
C GLU A 330 -2.14 -20.45 -19.57
N PHE A 331 -1.94 -20.37 -18.24
CA PHE A 331 -0.94 -19.46 -17.67
C PHE A 331 0.49 -19.97 -17.84
N TYR A 332 0.69 -21.27 -17.66
CA TYR A 332 1.96 -21.94 -17.92
C TYR A 332 1.90 -22.56 -19.31
N LEU A 333 3.01 -22.50 -20.05
CA LEU A 333 3.15 -23.25 -21.30
C LEU A 333 3.51 -24.71 -20.98
N GLU A 334 3.25 -25.62 -21.91
CA GLU A 334 3.61 -27.04 -21.77
C GLU A 334 5.08 -27.21 -21.34
N GLY A 335 5.29 -27.90 -20.21
CA GLY A 335 6.61 -28.11 -19.60
C GLY A 335 7.11 -27.00 -18.64
N GLU A 336 6.43 -25.85 -18.54
CA GLU A 336 6.79 -24.75 -17.64
C GLU A 336 6.19 -24.88 -16.22
N GLU A 337 6.36 -26.04 -15.58
CA GLU A 337 5.75 -26.30 -14.27
C GLU A 337 6.64 -25.94 -13.05
N GLY A 338 6.01 -25.34 -12.04
CA GLY A 338 6.60 -25.13 -10.72
C GLY A 338 7.89 -24.31 -10.75
N ALA A 339 9.00 -24.91 -10.31
CA ALA A 339 10.32 -24.26 -10.30
C ALA A 339 10.96 -24.14 -11.71
N ARG A 340 10.37 -24.76 -12.74
CA ARG A 340 10.81 -24.65 -14.14
C ARG A 340 10.08 -23.53 -14.90
N ALA A 341 9.06 -22.92 -14.30
CA ALA A 341 8.34 -21.80 -14.90
C ALA A 341 9.29 -20.61 -15.11
N LYS A 342 9.46 -20.17 -16.37
CA LYS A 342 10.28 -19.00 -16.71
C LYS A 342 9.54 -17.67 -16.47
N THR A 343 8.29 -17.73 -16.04
CA THR A 343 7.44 -16.55 -15.78
C THR A 343 7.15 -16.39 -14.30
N VAL A 344 6.93 -15.14 -13.87
CA VAL A 344 6.39 -14.78 -12.56
C VAL A 344 5.06 -15.51 -12.34
N PRO A 345 4.89 -16.25 -11.22
CA PRO A 345 3.64 -16.97 -10.96
C PRO A 345 2.42 -16.04 -10.93
N PHE A 346 1.25 -16.56 -11.27
CA PHE A 346 0.01 -15.79 -11.22
C PHE A 346 -0.33 -15.38 -9.76
N PRO A 347 -0.56 -14.08 -9.45
CA PRO A 347 -0.75 -13.59 -8.07
C PRO A 347 -1.82 -14.31 -7.24
N TYR A 348 -2.91 -14.80 -7.86
CA TYR A 348 -3.99 -15.50 -7.14
C TYR A 348 -3.88 -17.04 -7.17
N GLY A 349 -2.71 -17.61 -7.49
CA GLY A 349 -2.49 -19.05 -7.41
C GLY A 349 -2.49 -19.57 -5.97
N GLY A 350 -3.45 -20.42 -5.61
CA GLY A 350 -3.61 -20.93 -4.25
C GLY A 350 -4.66 -22.03 -4.13
N ALA A 351 -5.02 -22.42 -2.90
CA ALA A 351 -5.88 -23.59 -2.64
C ALA A 351 -7.32 -23.51 -3.21
N LYS A 352 -7.73 -22.37 -3.79
CA LYS A 352 -9.05 -22.15 -4.41
C LYS A 352 -8.99 -22.05 -5.95
N PHE A 353 -7.79 -21.91 -6.53
CA PHE A 353 -7.59 -21.79 -7.97
C PHE A 353 -6.14 -22.12 -8.31
N ASP A 354 -5.94 -23.14 -9.14
CA ASP A 354 -4.62 -23.46 -9.70
C ASP A 354 -4.50 -22.88 -11.12
N PRO A 355 -3.61 -21.90 -11.39
CA PRO A 355 -3.31 -21.43 -12.74
C PRO A 355 -2.76 -22.51 -13.70
N ARG A 356 -2.53 -23.75 -13.23
CA ARG A 356 -2.17 -24.92 -14.05
C ARG A 356 -3.34 -25.76 -14.55
N THR A 357 -4.54 -25.63 -13.99
CA THR A 357 -5.68 -26.42 -14.51
C THR A 357 -6.11 -25.88 -15.87
N ALA A 358 -6.12 -26.77 -16.88
CA ALA A 358 -6.56 -26.48 -18.23
C ALA A 358 -8.01 -25.96 -18.26
N PHE A 359 -8.30 -25.04 -19.17
CA PHE A 359 -9.62 -24.41 -19.32
C PHE A 359 -10.58 -25.21 -20.23
N ASP A 360 -10.28 -26.47 -20.53
CA ASP A 360 -11.12 -27.33 -21.39
C ASP A 360 -12.47 -27.71 -20.75
N THR A 361 -12.66 -27.42 -19.46
CA THR A 361 -13.96 -27.52 -18.79
C THR A 361 -14.49 -26.12 -18.45
N ASP A 362 -15.79 -25.89 -18.71
CA ASP A 362 -16.46 -24.62 -18.39
C ASP A 362 -16.36 -24.25 -16.90
N VAL A 363 -16.22 -25.25 -16.01
CA VAL A 363 -15.98 -25.07 -14.58
C VAL A 363 -14.72 -24.26 -14.29
N GLY A 364 -13.61 -24.53 -14.98
CA GLY A 364 -12.35 -23.79 -14.80
C GLY A 364 -12.47 -22.33 -15.24
N LYS A 365 -13.16 -22.09 -16.36
CA LYS A 365 -13.46 -20.73 -16.87
C LYS A 365 -14.36 -19.98 -15.89
N GLU A 366 -15.44 -20.62 -15.43
CA GLU A 366 -16.36 -20.01 -14.48
C GLU A 366 -15.69 -19.72 -13.13
N MET A 367 -14.84 -20.62 -12.62
CA MET A 367 -14.06 -20.37 -11.40
C MET A 367 -13.13 -19.16 -11.55
N LEU A 368 -12.41 -19.03 -12.67
CA LEU A 368 -11.54 -17.87 -12.92
C LEU A 368 -12.33 -16.56 -13.06
N VAL A 369 -13.44 -16.57 -13.81
CA VAL A 369 -14.34 -15.41 -13.95
C VAL A 369 -14.99 -15.06 -12.61
N ARG A 370 -15.44 -16.04 -11.82
CA ARG A 370 -15.96 -15.84 -10.46
C ARG A 370 -14.88 -15.32 -9.52
N LEU A 371 -13.63 -15.76 -9.66
CA LEU A 371 -12.50 -15.24 -8.88
C LEU A 371 -12.31 -13.75 -9.19
N TYR A 372 -12.17 -13.36 -10.47
CA TYR A 372 -12.04 -11.95 -10.87
C TYR A 372 -13.28 -11.12 -10.53
N ARG A 373 -14.49 -11.66 -10.63
CA ARG A 373 -15.73 -10.96 -10.23
C ARG A 373 -15.92 -10.90 -8.72
N THR A 374 -15.34 -11.81 -7.94
CA THR A 374 -15.45 -11.80 -6.47
C THR A 374 -14.39 -10.91 -5.86
N TYR A 375 -13.14 -10.99 -6.32
CA TYR A 375 -12.13 -9.98 -6.02
C TYR A 375 -12.58 -8.62 -6.56
N GLY A 376 -13.07 -8.55 -7.80
CA GLY A 376 -13.56 -7.31 -8.38
C GLY A 376 -14.73 -6.69 -7.63
N ARG A 377 -15.75 -7.47 -7.24
CA ARG A 377 -16.84 -6.95 -6.39
C ARG A 377 -16.41 -6.56 -4.97
N LYS A 378 -15.26 -7.02 -4.47
CA LYS A 378 -14.69 -6.52 -3.21
C LYS A 378 -13.94 -5.20 -3.46
N ILE A 379 -13.05 -5.21 -4.45
CA ILE A 379 -12.20 -4.10 -4.89
C ILE A 379 -13.00 -2.89 -5.43
N THR A 380 -14.15 -3.10 -6.09
CA THR A 380 -14.95 -2.04 -6.73
C THR A 380 -16.29 -1.77 -6.03
N ALA A 381 -16.62 -2.45 -4.94
CA ALA A 381 -17.83 -2.13 -4.16
C ALA A 381 -17.45 -1.74 -2.73
N SER A 382 -17.42 -0.43 -2.50
CA SER A 382 -17.41 0.16 -1.17
C SER A 382 -18.48 -0.48 -0.27
N PRO A 383 -18.23 -0.70 1.05
CA PRO A 383 -19.10 -1.48 1.95
C PRO A 383 -20.43 -0.78 2.33
N ARG A 384 -21.18 -0.26 1.35
CA ARG A 384 -22.51 0.33 1.50
C ARG A 384 -23.65 -0.64 1.16
N ARG A 385 -23.58 -1.89 1.65
CA ARG A 385 -24.78 -2.79 1.73
C ARG A 385 -24.70 -4.01 2.65
N ARG A 386 -23.89 -3.96 3.73
CA ARG A 386 -24.21 -4.72 4.95
C ARG A 386 -24.83 -3.78 5.97
N ARG A 387 -26.13 -3.48 5.79
CA ARG A 387 -26.93 -2.98 6.92
C ARG A 387 -26.84 -4.03 8.03
N HIS A 388 -26.58 -3.59 9.26
CA HIS A 388 -26.92 -4.39 10.42
C HIS A 388 -28.38 -4.85 10.24
N ARG A 389 -28.59 -6.18 10.28
CA ARG A 389 -29.87 -6.66 10.80
C ARG A 389 -29.82 -6.27 12.27
N ASN A 390 -30.66 -5.32 12.64
CA ASN A 390 -30.88 -5.03 14.05
C ASN A 390 -31.32 -6.33 14.71
N ILE A 391 -30.75 -6.60 15.88
CA ILE A 391 -31.40 -7.47 16.85
C ILE A 391 -32.59 -6.64 17.31
N GLU A 392 -33.79 -7.03 16.88
CA GLU A 392 -35.02 -6.51 17.47
C GLU A 392 -35.10 -7.12 18.87
N GLU A 393 -35.11 -6.27 19.88
CA GLU A 393 -35.38 -6.65 21.26
C GLU A 393 -36.84 -7.10 21.34
N GLU A 394 -37.08 -8.36 21.74
CA GLU A 394 -38.43 -8.82 22.06
C GLU A 394 -38.93 -8.05 23.29
N PRO A 395 -40.10 -7.38 23.23
CA PRO A 395 -40.71 -6.83 24.43
C PRO A 395 -41.28 -7.97 25.27
N HIS A 396 -40.87 -8.05 26.53
CA HIS A 396 -41.51 -8.92 27.52
C HIS A 396 -43.00 -8.58 27.62
N GLY A 397 -43.87 -9.50 27.18
CA GLY A 397 -45.28 -9.49 27.51
C GLY A 397 -45.49 -10.04 28.92
N GLU A 398 -45.82 -9.17 29.86
CA GLU A 398 -46.32 -9.60 31.18
C GLU A 398 -47.69 -10.26 31.02
N GLN A 399 -47.87 -11.42 31.64
CA GLN A 399 -49.18 -12.04 31.82
C GLN A 399 -49.78 -11.59 33.16
N GLN A 400 -51.00 -11.06 33.10
CA GLN A 400 -52.02 -11.18 34.15
C GLN A 400 -53.30 -11.68 33.49
#